data_AF-A0A9X7P054-F1
#
_entry.id   AF-A0A9X7P054-F1
#
_cell.length_a   1.000
_cell.length_b   1.000
_cell.length_c   1.000
_cell.angle_alpha   90.00
_cell.angle_beta   90.00
_cell.angle_gamma   90.00
#
_symmetry.space_group_name_H-M   'P 1'
#
loop_
_entity.id
_entity.type
_entity.pdbx_description
1 polymer ?
#
loop_
_entity_poly.entity_id
_entity_poly.type
_entity_poly.pdbx_seq_one_letter_code
_entity_poly.pdbx_strand_id
1 'polypeptide(L)'
;MTPRFRKRDKVSTTAASELIASAAADLISAHAAVVAPLRTIAAGRCSPDEAMDAFADSRAAELQVAQAEAFYFAVLKVWGATTHGISIAAGCRVATVTRRIASHRKAAALASARGCDLKRVESGGWTIQRYQQRPPAPAAPQEEL
;
A
#
# COMPACT_ATOMS: atom_id res chain seq x y z
N MET A 1 16.77 21.44 1.33
CA MET A 1 16.56 20.03 0.91
C MET A 1 15.48 19.42 1.78
N THR A 2 14.38 18.93 1.21
CA THR A 2 13.26 18.38 2.00
C THR A 2 13.68 17.08 2.67
N PRO A 3 13.51 16.92 4.00
CA PRO A 3 13.94 15.71 4.69
C PRO A 3 13.17 14.48 4.16
N ARG A 4 13.91 13.38 3.93
CA ARG A 4 13.33 12.10 3.46
C ARG A 4 12.58 11.37 4.57
N PHE A 5 12.93 11.60 5.83
CA PHE A 5 12.29 11.01 7.00
C PHE A 5 11.94 12.08 8.04
N ARG A 6 10.86 11.85 8.77
CA ARG A 6 10.42 12.61 9.95
C ARG A 6 10.62 11.75 11.19
N LYS A 7 10.89 12.40 12.33
CA LYS A 7 10.93 11.71 13.62
C LYS A 7 9.55 11.11 13.93
N ARG A 8 9.54 9.87 14.41
CA ARG A 8 8.34 9.12 14.82
C ARG A 8 8.50 8.65 16.25
N ASP A 9 7.37 8.34 16.87
CA ASP A 9 7.35 7.71 18.19
C ASP A 9 7.88 6.27 18.12
N LYS A 10 8.27 5.73 19.29
CA LYS A 10 8.85 4.38 19.39
C LYS A 10 7.88 3.30 18.92
N VAL A 11 6.59 3.44 19.22
CA VAL A 11 5.54 2.47 18.83
C VAL A 11 5.42 2.39 17.32
N SER A 12 5.29 3.53 16.64
CA SER A 12 5.29 3.60 15.17
C SER A 12 6.54 2.98 14.57
N THR A 13 7.71 3.27 15.13
CA THR A 13 8.98 2.76 14.61
C THR A 13 9.06 1.23 14.75
N THR A 14 8.66 0.68 15.90
CA THR A 14 8.60 -0.76 16.13
C THR A 14 7.58 -1.43 15.21
N ALA A 15 6.38 -0.85 15.08
CA ALA A 15 5.35 -1.36 14.18
C ALA A 15 5.84 -1.41 12.72
N ALA A 16 6.49 -0.35 12.25
CA ALA A 16 7.05 -0.32 10.90
C ALA A 16 8.15 -1.37 10.71
N SER A 17 9.05 -1.54 11.68
CA SER A 17 10.11 -2.55 11.60
C SER A 17 9.57 -3.99 11.57
N GLU A 18 8.48 -4.26 12.27
CA GLU A 18 7.86 -5.60 12.28
C GLU A 18 7.01 -5.84 11.02
N LEU A 19 6.45 -4.80 10.40
CA LEU A 19 5.60 -4.91 9.20
C LEU A 19 6.38 -4.88 7.88
N ILE A 20 7.58 -4.29 7.83
CA ILE A 20 8.27 -4.06 6.55
C ILE A 20 8.64 -5.36 5.84
N ALA A 21 9.05 -6.39 6.58
CA ALA A 21 9.49 -7.65 5.99
C ALA A 21 8.34 -8.35 5.24
N SER A 22 7.16 -8.43 5.86
CA SER A 22 5.98 -9.01 5.21
C SER A 22 5.50 -8.14 4.04
N ALA A 23 5.50 -6.81 4.20
CA ALA A 23 5.10 -5.91 3.11
C ALA A 23 6.05 -6.00 1.89
N ALA A 24 7.34 -6.19 2.12
CA ALA A 24 8.31 -6.43 1.07
C ALA A 24 8.10 -7.79 0.39
N ALA A 25 7.84 -8.85 1.17
CA ALA A 25 7.53 -10.17 0.64
C ALA A 25 6.26 -10.17 -0.23
N ASP A 26 5.20 -9.48 0.22
CA ASP A 26 3.95 -9.32 -0.54
C ASP A 26 4.20 -8.61 -1.88
N LEU A 27 5.02 -7.55 -1.86
CA LEU A 27 5.37 -6.81 -3.08
C LEU A 27 6.18 -7.66 -4.06
N ILE A 28 7.15 -8.44 -3.56
CA ILE A 28 7.92 -9.39 -4.37
C ILE A 28 6.99 -10.44 -5.00
N SER A 29 6.11 -11.02 -4.19
CA SER A 29 5.15 -12.03 -4.65
C SER A 29 4.20 -11.48 -5.71
N ALA A 30 3.70 -10.24 -5.53
CA ALA A 30 2.82 -9.59 -6.50
C ALA A 30 3.54 -9.35 -7.85
N HIS A 31 4.80 -8.90 -7.82
CA HIS A 31 5.59 -8.77 -9.05
C HIS A 31 5.88 -10.12 -9.72
N ALA A 32 6.15 -11.16 -8.93
CA ALA A 32 6.33 -12.51 -9.45
C ALA A 32 5.06 -13.02 -10.15
N ALA A 33 3.87 -12.72 -9.61
CA ALA A 33 2.60 -13.08 -10.21
C ALA A 33 2.37 -12.40 -11.58
N VAL A 34 2.77 -11.15 -11.75
CA VAL A 34 2.67 -10.43 -13.05
C VAL A 34 3.48 -11.12 -14.14
N VAL A 35 4.68 -11.60 -13.81
CA VAL A 35 5.58 -12.19 -14.82
C VAL A 35 5.35 -13.68 -15.03
N ALA A 36 4.67 -14.37 -14.10
CA ALA A 36 4.51 -15.81 -14.14
C ALA A 36 3.83 -16.33 -15.44
N PRO A 37 2.69 -15.77 -15.91
CA PRO A 37 2.07 -16.20 -17.16
C PRO A 37 3.01 -16.01 -18.37
N LEU A 38 3.71 -14.87 -18.42
CA LEU A 38 4.62 -14.54 -19.51
C LEU A 38 5.88 -15.41 -19.53
N ARG A 39 6.34 -15.88 -18.36
CA ARG A 39 7.47 -16.82 -18.26
C ARG A 39 7.12 -18.18 -18.87
N THR A 40 5.88 -18.64 -18.72
CA THR A 40 5.42 -19.89 -19.36
C THR A 40 5.46 -19.77 -20.88
N ILE A 41 5.03 -18.63 -21.43
CA ILE A 41 5.09 -18.35 -22.87
C ILE A 41 6.54 -18.27 -23.36
N ALA A 42 7.41 -17.58 -22.62
CA ALA A 42 8.82 -17.45 -22.98
C ALA A 42 9.59 -18.79 -23.00
N ALA A 43 9.07 -19.83 -22.34
CA ALA A 43 9.73 -21.13 -22.23
C ALA A 43 9.51 -22.06 -23.44
N GLY A 44 8.64 -21.72 -24.40
CA GLY A 44 8.33 -22.62 -25.51
C GLY A 44 7.48 -22.03 -26.62
N ARG A 45 6.92 -22.91 -27.46
CA ARG A 45 5.93 -22.50 -28.47
C ARG A 45 4.58 -22.36 -27.79
N CYS A 46 3.85 -21.30 -28.13
CA CYS A 46 2.46 -21.10 -27.71
C CYS A 46 1.60 -20.81 -28.93
N SER A 47 0.29 -21.00 -28.80
CA SER A 47 -0.68 -20.48 -29.76
C SER A 47 -0.86 -18.96 -29.57
N PRO A 48 -1.41 -18.25 -30.57
CA PRO A 48 -1.80 -16.85 -30.40
C PRO A 48 -2.80 -16.62 -29.26
N ASP A 49 -3.75 -17.53 -29.08
CA ASP A 49 -4.76 -17.43 -28.01
C ASP A 49 -4.11 -17.56 -26.62
N GLU A 50 -3.20 -18.52 -26.44
CA GLU A 50 -2.45 -18.69 -25.19
C GLU A 50 -1.59 -17.45 -24.86
N ALA A 51 -1.00 -16.82 -25.87
CA ALA A 51 -0.21 -15.60 -25.67
C ALA A 51 -1.10 -14.42 -25.22
N MET A 52 -2.30 -14.30 -25.78
CA MET A 52 -3.26 -13.26 -25.44
C MET A 52 -3.82 -13.46 -24.02
N ASP A 53 -4.17 -14.70 -23.67
CA ASP A 53 -4.65 -15.05 -22.32
C ASP A 53 -3.58 -14.79 -21.26
N ALA A 54 -2.33 -15.21 -21.51
CA ALA A 54 -1.22 -14.94 -20.61
C ALA A 54 -0.95 -13.43 -20.41
N PHE A 55 -1.14 -12.63 -21.46
CA PHE A 55 -1.06 -11.17 -21.34
C PHE A 55 -2.22 -10.62 -20.52
N ALA A 56 -3.45 -11.09 -20.74
CA ALA A 56 -4.61 -10.68 -19.95
C ALA A 56 -4.43 -11.00 -18.45
N ASP A 57 -3.93 -12.20 -18.13
CA ASP A 57 -3.62 -12.62 -16.75
C ASP A 57 -2.53 -11.76 -16.11
N SER A 58 -1.47 -11.46 -16.87
CA SER A 58 -0.40 -10.56 -16.42
C SER A 58 -0.94 -9.15 -16.10
N ARG A 59 -1.82 -8.62 -16.96
CA ARG A 59 -2.49 -7.33 -16.75
C ARG A 59 -3.44 -7.35 -15.55
N ALA A 60 -4.15 -8.44 -15.31
CA ALA A 60 -5.00 -8.60 -14.14
C ALA A 60 -4.17 -8.61 -12.84
N ALA A 61 -3.00 -9.24 -12.85
CA ALA A 61 -2.08 -9.30 -11.71
C ALA A 61 -1.48 -7.93 -11.33
N GLU A 62 -1.42 -6.95 -12.24
CA GLU A 62 -0.93 -5.59 -11.93
C GLU A 62 -1.75 -4.90 -10.82
N LEU A 63 -3.03 -5.25 -10.67
CA LEU A 63 -3.85 -4.73 -9.57
C LEU A 63 -3.29 -5.15 -8.21
N GLN A 64 -2.76 -6.38 -8.10
CA GLN A 64 -2.15 -6.88 -6.86
C GLN A 64 -0.85 -6.13 -6.55
N VAL A 65 -0.05 -5.81 -7.58
CA VAL A 65 1.15 -4.96 -7.42
C VAL A 65 0.76 -3.60 -6.88
N ALA A 66 -0.26 -2.95 -7.44
CA ALA A 66 -0.69 -1.64 -6.98
C ALA A 66 -1.14 -1.66 -5.51
N GLN A 67 -1.81 -2.73 -5.07
CA GLN A 67 -2.22 -2.91 -3.67
C GLN A 67 -1.03 -3.15 -2.74
N ALA A 68 -0.08 -4.01 -3.15
CA ALA A 68 1.13 -4.30 -2.39
C ALA A 68 2.03 -3.06 -2.26
N GLU A 69 2.22 -2.30 -3.34
CA GLU A 69 2.93 -1.02 -3.32
C GLU A 69 2.27 -0.01 -2.38
N ALA A 70 0.93 0.12 -2.44
CA ALA A 70 0.19 1.01 -1.56
C ALA A 70 0.44 0.67 -0.08
N PHE A 71 0.41 -0.62 0.26
CA PHE A 71 0.68 -1.09 1.61
C PHE A 71 2.14 -0.86 2.02
N TYR A 72 3.10 -1.18 1.15
CA TYR A 72 4.52 -0.94 1.39
C TYR A 72 4.81 0.55 1.63
N PHE A 73 4.25 1.44 0.80
CA PHE A 73 4.36 2.89 1.01
C PHE A 73 3.74 3.32 2.33
N ALA A 74 2.60 2.75 2.73
CA ALA A 74 1.99 3.04 4.02
C ALA A 74 2.88 2.62 5.20
N VAL A 75 3.57 1.48 5.13
CA VAL A 75 4.56 1.06 6.15
C VAL A 75 5.71 2.05 6.22
N LEU A 76 6.26 2.49 5.07
CA LEU A 76 7.29 3.53 5.04
C LEU A 76 6.81 4.86 5.67
N LYS A 77 5.54 5.23 5.45
CA LYS A 77 4.93 6.41 6.08
C LYS A 77 4.88 6.28 7.60
N VAL A 78 4.52 5.12 8.13
CA VAL A 78 4.56 4.83 9.59
C VAL A 78 5.98 4.92 10.13
N TRP A 79 6.96 4.46 9.36
CA TRP A 79 8.39 4.58 9.66
C TRP A 79 8.93 6.02 9.57
N GLY A 80 8.11 6.96 9.09
CA GLY A 80 8.43 8.38 9.03
C GLY A 80 8.86 8.88 7.66
N ALA A 81 8.85 8.06 6.61
CA ALA A 81 9.17 8.53 5.27
C ALA A 81 8.22 9.65 4.82
N THR A 82 8.77 10.70 4.22
CA THR A 82 7.96 11.75 3.61
C THR A 82 7.42 11.27 2.28
N THR A 83 6.25 11.77 1.87
CA THR A 83 5.68 11.41 0.57
C THR A 83 6.62 11.80 -0.58
N HIS A 84 7.37 12.90 -0.41
CA HIS A 84 8.44 13.30 -1.30
C HIS A 84 9.64 12.32 -1.31
N GLY A 85 10.07 11.83 -0.15
CA GLY A 85 11.11 10.80 -0.06
C GLY A 85 10.70 9.51 -0.79
N ILE A 86 9.46 9.06 -0.59
CA ILE A 86 8.89 7.90 -1.29
C ILE A 86 8.82 8.16 -2.79
N SER A 87 8.37 9.34 -3.22
CA SER A 87 8.22 9.65 -4.64
C SER A 87 9.55 9.65 -5.39
N ILE A 88 10.62 10.16 -4.76
CA ILE A 88 11.99 10.09 -5.30
C ILE A 88 12.44 8.62 -5.43
N ALA A 89 12.28 7.83 -4.37
CA ALA A 89 12.71 6.43 -4.38
C ALA A 89 11.93 5.58 -5.40
N ALA A 90 10.64 5.85 -5.56
CA ALA A 90 9.76 5.16 -6.51
C ALA A 90 9.81 5.73 -7.93
N GLY A 91 10.60 6.78 -8.19
CA GLY A 91 10.70 7.40 -9.52
C GLY A 91 9.38 7.96 -10.07
N CYS A 92 8.48 8.44 -9.20
CA CYS A 92 7.17 8.93 -9.61
C CYS A 92 6.80 10.29 -8.99
N ARG A 93 5.69 10.86 -9.42
CA ARG A 93 5.17 12.12 -8.85
C ARG A 93 4.60 11.88 -7.45
N VAL A 94 4.73 12.86 -6.56
CA VAL A 94 4.13 12.83 -5.21
C VAL A 94 2.64 12.50 -5.24
N ALA A 95 1.89 13.08 -6.20
CA ALA A 95 0.48 12.81 -6.38
C ALA A 95 0.17 11.32 -6.68
N THR A 96 1.07 10.63 -7.38
CA THR A 96 0.94 9.19 -7.65
C THR A 96 1.04 8.38 -6.36
N VAL A 97 1.99 8.69 -5.48
CA VAL A 97 2.14 8.04 -4.16
C VAL A 97 0.87 8.25 -3.33
N THR A 98 0.41 9.50 -3.22
CA THR A 98 -0.81 9.83 -2.46
C THR A 98 -2.02 9.08 -3.01
N ARG A 99 -2.21 9.06 -4.33
CA ARG A 99 -3.32 8.36 -4.98
C ARG A 99 -3.28 6.86 -4.73
N ARG A 100 -2.10 6.22 -4.88
CA ARG A 100 -1.92 4.77 -4.65
C ARG A 100 -2.26 4.38 -3.21
N ILE A 101 -1.78 5.15 -2.23
CA ILE A 101 -2.11 4.91 -0.81
C ILE A 101 -3.62 5.09 -0.58
N ALA A 102 -4.22 6.15 -1.12
CA ALA A 102 -5.64 6.46 -0.93
C ALA A 102 -6.58 5.43 -1.59
N SER A 103 -6.19 4.81 -2.71
CA SER A 103 -7.01 3.80 -3.39
C SER A 103 -7.14 2.49 -2.62
N HIS A 104 -6.33 2.25 -1.58
CA HIS A 104 -6.39 1.03 -0.79
C HIS A 104 -6.72 1.35 0.68
N ARG A 105 -7.95 1.03 1.11
CA ARG A 105 -8.49 1.42 2.43
C ARG A 105 -7.57 1.09 3.61
N LYS A 106 -6.99 -0.12 3.63
CA LYS A 106 -6.06 -0.55 4.68
C LYS A 106 -4.75 0.24 4.65
N ALA A 107 -4.23 0.56 3.46
CA ALA A 107 -3.02 1.35 3.31
C ALA A 107 -3.24 2.82 3.72
N ALA A 108 -4.37 3.42 3.32
CA ALA A 108 -4.75 4.76 3.73
C ALA A 108 -4.88 4.89 5.25
N ALA A 109 -5.52 3.91 5.90
CA ALA A 109 -5.62 3.86 7.36
C ALA A 109 -4.24 3.74 8.01
N LEU A 110 -3.38 2.84 7.52
CA LEU A 110 -2.03 2.64 8.07
C LEU A 110 -1.15 3.88 7.89
N ALA A 111 -1.16 4.50 6.71
CA ALA A 111 -0.33 5.66 6.41
C ALA A 111 -0.65 6.90 7.27
N SER A 112 -1.88 6.97 7.80
CA SER A 112 -2.34 8.05 8.68
C SER A 112 -2.23 7.72 10.18
N ALA A 113 -1.94 6.47 10.54
CA ALA A 113 -1.85 6.01 11.92
C ALA A 113 -0.67 6.66 12.68
N ARG A 114 -0.90 6.97 13.94
CA ARG A 114 0.12 7.36 14.93
C ARG A 114 0.34 6.21 15.92
N GLY A 115 1.38 6.30 16.76
CA GLY A 115 1.65 5.29 17.78
C GLY A 115 0.45 4.94 18.65
N CYS A 116 -0.39 5.92 19.01
CA CYS A 116 -1.61 5.70 19.80
C CYS A 116 -2.73 4.99 19.03
N ASP A 117 -2.69 5.00 17.69
CA ASP A 117 -3.67 4.30 16.86
C ASP A 117 -3.25 2.84 16.59
N LEU A 118 -2.02 2.45 16.95
CA LEU A 118 -1.43 1.16 16.65
C LEU A 118 -1.47 0.26 17.88
N LYS A 119 -2.07 -0.93 17.74
CA LYS A 119 -2.14 -1.94 18.79
C LYS A 119 -1.54 -3.25 18.31
N ARG A 120 -0.70 -3.87 19.14
CA ARG A 120 -0.18 -5.22 18.88
C ARG A 120 -1.30 -6.24 19.11
N VAL A 121 -1.45 -7.19 18.20
CA VAL A 121 -2.41 -8.30 18.33
C VAL A 121 -1.72 -9.48 19.02
N GLU A 122 -2.44 -10.21 19.87
CA GLU A 122 -1.92 -11.36 20.61
C GLU A 122 -1.39 -12.47 19.69
N SER A 123 -1.99 -12.64 18.51
CA SER A 123 -1.56 -13.58 17.47
C SER A 123 -0.25 -13.21 16.75
N GLY A 124 0.40 -12.11 17.16
CA GLY A 124 1.46 -11.48 16.40
C GLY A 124 0.92 -10.53 15.34
N GLY A 125 1.61 -9.40 15.15
CA GLY A 125 1.24 -8.36 14.19
C GLY A 125 0.62 -7.11 14.82
N TRP A 126 0.23 -6.18 13.95
CA TRP A 126 -0.29 -4.86 14.33
C TRP A 126 -1.66 -4.63 13.71
N THR A 127 -2.55 -4.03 14.50
CA THR A 127 -3.86 -3.56 14.06
C THR A 127 -4.01 -2.07 14.35
N ILE A 128 -4.94 -1.42 13.65
CA ILE A 128 -5.23 0.01 13.81
C ILE A 128 -6.53 0.14 14.59
N GLN A 129 -6.46 0.76 15.76
CA GLN A 129 -7.59 0.91 16.69
C GLN A 129 -8.68 1.86 16.16
N ARG A 130 -8.34 2.79 15.24
CA ARG A 130 -9.33 3.62 14.53
C ARG A 130 -10.09 2.79 13.47
N TYR A 131 -10.97 1.94 13.95
CA TYR A 131 -12.06 1.34 13.17
C TYR A 131 -13.40 1.33 13.93
N GLN A 132 -13.57 2.24 14.90
CA GLN A 132 -14.88 2.60 15.43
C GLN A 132 -15.25 4.02 14.97
N GLN A 133 -16.08 4.04 13.91
CA GLN A 133 -17.08 5.04 13.54
C GLN A 133 -16.85 6.51 13.94
N ARG A 134 -16.63 7.37 12.95
CA ARG A 134 -17.27 8.70 12.97
C ARG A 134 -18.38 8.66 11.91
N PRO A 135 -19.67 8.67 12.28
CA PRO A 135 -20.74 8.94 11.32
C PRO A 135 -20.45 10.25 10.59
N PRO A 136 -20.84 10.42 9.32
CA PRO A 136 -20.86 11.74 8.72
C PRO A 136 -21.65 12.67 9.66
N ALA A 137 -21.11 13.86 9.90
CA ALA A 137 -21.82 14.87 10.69
C ALA A 137 -23.22 15.07 10.05
N PRO A 138 -24.30 15.14 10.84
CA PRO A 138 -25.62 15.40 10.29
C PRO A 138 -25.55 16.67 9.46
N ALA A 139 -26.15 16.64 8.26
CA ALA A 139 -26.29 17.82 7.43
C ALA A 139 -26.92 18.93 8.27
N ALA A 140 -26.31 20.12 8.26
CA ALA A 140 -26.87 21.27 8.93
C ALA A 140 -28.30 21.50 8.38
N PRO A 141 -29.29 21.80 9.24
CA PRO A 141 -30.62 22.11 8.77
C PRO A 141 -30.53 23.26 7.78
N GLN A 142 -31.06 23.03 6.58
CA GLN A 142 -31.26 24.10 5.62
C GLN A 142 -32.33 25.00 6.23
N GLU A 143 -31.94 26.20 6.68
CA GLU A 143 -32.90 27.27 6.97
C GLU A 143 -33.56 27.62 5.64
N GLU A 144 -34.81 27.18 5.46
CA GLU A 144 -35.69 27.65 4.40
C GLU A 144 -35.96 29.15 4.63
N LEU A 145 -35.58 29.96 3.64
CA LEU A 145 -35.99 31.36 3.49
C LEU A 145 -37.21 31.45 2.57
#